data_AF-W9X075-F1
#
_entry.id   AF-W9X075-F1
#
_cell.length_a   1.000
_cell.length_b   1.000
_cell.length_c   1.000
_cell.angle_alpha   90.00
_cell.angle_beta   90.00
_cell.angle_gamma   90.00
#
_symmetry.space_group_name_H-M   'P 1'
#
loop_
_entity.id
_entity.type
_entity.pdbx_description
1 polymer ?
#
loop_
_entity_poly.entity_id
_entity_poly.type
_entity_poly.pdbx_seq_one_letter_code
_entity_poly.pdbx_strand_id
1 'polypeptide(L)'
;LGLRGVSVIFASGDTGVGSACQSNDGKKTARFTLNFPATRPYVTPVRGTYALDSEIEAAFSSGAFSNYFVTPPYQGNTTKAYIAKLGNSSKGYFTTSGRGDPDVSAQSVRCLIESQDHLQFLYGMSCAAPTFAAVISNLNNKAFSAGEGKARLLKPLVVFPGHPGIRRYHSGTVSWVLG
;
A
#
# COMPACT_ATOMS: atom_id res chain seq x y z
N LEU A 1 15.78 -9.52 -4.99
CA LEU A 1 15.58 -9.16 -3.56
C LEU A 1 14.61 -10.12 -2.87
N GLY A 2 13.40 -10.34 -3.39
CA GLY A 2 12.44 -11.27 -2.77
C GLY A 2 12.97 -12.69 -2.51
N LEU A 3 13.64 -13.31 -3.49
CA LEU A 3 14.28 -14.63 -3.32
C LEU A 3 15.43 -14.67 -2.31
N ARG A 4 15.96 -13.51 -1.90
CA ARG A 4 17.03 -13.38 -0.89
C ARG A 4 16.49 -13.08 0.51
N GLY A 5 15.17 -13.15 0.71
CA GLY A 5 14.53 -12.85 2.00
C GLY A 5 14.50 -11.36 2.35
N VAL A 6 14.55 -10.48 1.34
CA VAL A 6 14.52 -9.02 1.55
C VAL A 6 13.12 -8.48 1.25
N SER A 7 12.53 -7.83 2.24
CA SER A 7 11.30 -7.06 2.11
C SER A 7 11.55 -5.74 1.40
N VAL A 8 10.75 -5.43 0.37
CA VAL A 8 10.84 -4.19 -0.40
C VAL A 8 9.55 -3.42 -0.23
N ILE A 9 9.63 -2.24 0.36
CA ILE A 9 8.49 -1.42 0.79
C ILE A 9 8.56 -0.07 0.07
N PHE A 10 7.44 0.39 -0.48
CA PHE A 10 7.34 1.67 -1.19
C PHE A 10 6.09 2.44 -0.75
N ALA A 11 6.12 3.76 -0.88
CA ALA A 11 4.90 4.57 -0.84
C ALA A 11 4.03 4.28 -2.08
N SER A 12 2.70 4.20 -1.95
CA SER A 12 1.84 4.06 -3.15
C SER A 12 1.67 5.36 -3.94
N GLY A 13 1.89 6.53 -3.34
CA GLY A 13 1.80 7.84 -3.99
C GLY A 13 0.89 8.85 -3.30
N ASP A 14 1.12 10.13 -3.59
CA ASP A 14 0.40 11.24 -2.95
C ASP A 14 -0.57 11.96 -3.93
N THR A 15 -1.00 11.27 -5.00
CA THR A 15 -1.82 11.88 -6.07
C THR A 15 -3.13 11.13 -6.31
N GLY A 16 -3.66 10.44 -5.29
CA GLY A 16 -4.87 9.64 -5.44
C GLY A 16 -4.75 8.59 -6.55
N VAL A 17 -5.77 8.48 -7.41
CA VAL A 17 -5.80 7.53 -8.53
C VAL A 17 -4.96 7.95 -9.75
N GLY A 18 -4.23 9.07 -9.66
CA GLY A 18 -3.37 9.62 -10.71
C GLY A 18 -3.69 11.09 -10.97
N SER A 19 -2.65 11.93 -11.09
CA SER A 19 -2.81 13.40 -11.16
C SER A 19 -3.59 13.93 -12.38
N ALA A 20 -3.55 13.22 -13.51
CA ALA A 20 -4.23 13.62 -14.74
C ALA A 20 -5.38 12.69 -15.16
N CYS A 21 -5.57 11.55 -14.46
CA CYS A 21 -6.49 10.48 -14.85
C CYS A 21 -6.43 10.13 -16.36
N GLN A 22 -5.23 10.16 -16.94
CA GLN A 22 -4.96 9.91 -18.35
C GLN A 22 -3.69 9.08 -18.55
N SER A 23 -3.65 8.32 -19.65
CA SER A 23 -2.46 7.60 -20.07
C SER A 23 -1.30 8.54 -20.41
N ASN A 24 -0.08 8.12 -20.06
CA ASN A 24 1.16 8.83 -20.34
C ASN A 24 1.87 8.34 -21.62
N ASP A 25 1.15 7.64 -22.50
CA ASP A 25 1.62 7.06 -23.77
C ASP A 25 1.38 7.99 -24.99
N GLY A 26 1.09 9.26 -24.74
CA GLY A 26 0.73 10.25 -25.76
C GLY A 26 -0.71 10.17 -26.26
N LYS A 27 -1.49 9.14 -25.89
CA LYS A 27 -2.89 8.97 -26.34
C LYS A 27 -3.93 9.66 -25.46
N LYS A 28 -3.53 10.16 -24.28
CA LYS A 28 -4.42 10.83 -23.30
C LYS A 28 -5.70 10.04 -22.99
N THR A 29 -5.62 8.71 -23.00
CA THR A 29 -6.78 7.85 -22.75
C THR A 29 -7.16 7.94 -21.28
N ALA A 30 -8.43 8.17 -20.96
CA ALA A 30 -8.93 8.25 -19.59
C ALA A 30 -8.59 6.98 -18.80
N ARG A 31 -7.63 7.08 -17.86
CA ARG A 31 -7.09 5.95 -17.09
C ARG A 31 -6.48 6.41 -15.77
N PHE A 32 -6.65 5.62 -14.73
CA PHE A 32 -5.90 5.75 -13.50
C PHE A 32 -4.44 5.36 -13.75
N THR A 33 -3.55 6.17 -13.20
CA THR A 33 -2.10 6.00 -13.31
C THR A 33 -1.54 5.81 -11.93
N LEU A 34 -1.03 4.61 -11.70
CA LEU A 34 -0.39 4.26 -10.44
C LEU A 34 1.10 4.52 -10.51
N ASN A 35 1.68 4.78 -9.34
CA ASN A 35 3.13 4.96 -9.24
C ASN A 35 3.87 3.64 -9.41
N PHE A 36 4.96 3.70 -10.16
CA PHE A 36 5.98 2.66 -10.21
C PHE A 36 7.11 3.04 -9.24
N PRO A 37 7.69 2.10 -8.48
CA PRO A 37 7.53 0.64 -8.54
C PRO A 37 6.46 0.04 -7.61
N ALA A 38 5.62 0.85 -6.97
CA ALA A 38 4.58 0.38 -6.02
C ALA A 38 3.69 -0.74 -6.59
N THR A 39 3.33 -0.66 -7.87
CA THR A 39 2.51 -1.67 -8.56
C THR A 39 3.16 -3.03 -8.81
N ARG A 40 4.46 -3.21 -8.53
CA ARG A 40 5.14 -4.49 -8.74
C ARG A 40 4.53 -5.58 -7.82
N PRO A 41 4.31 -6.81 -8.31
CA PRO A 41 3.77 -7.91 -7.49
C PRO A 41 4.66 -8.32 -6.30
N TYR A 42 5.94 -7.94 -6.28
CA TYR A 42 6.90 -8.29 -5.23
C TYR A 42 7.30 -7.10 -4.33
N VAL A 43 6.63 -5.97 -4.50
CA VAL A 43 6.75 -4.78 -3.64
C VAL A 43 5.56 -4.74 -2.71
N THR A 44 5.77 -4.23 -1.49
CA THR A 44 4.73 -3.90 -0.52
C THR A 44 4.52 -2.38 -0.52
N PRO A 45 3.55 -1.86 -1.26
CA PRO A 45 3.14 -0.48 -1.28
C PRO A 45 2.27 -0.16 -0.06
N VAL A 46 2.57 0.97 0.56
CA VAL A 46 1.96 1.44 1.79
C VAL A 46 1.11 2.67 1.50
N ARG A 47 -0.16 2.59 1.88
CA ARG A 47 -1.15 3.66 1.87
C ARG A 47 -0.91 4.65 3.00
N GLY A 48 -1.41 5.87 2.81
CA GLY A 48 -1.44 6.91 3.83
C GLY A 48 -2.79 6.99 4.53
N THR A 49 -2.75 7.02 5.86
CA THR A 49 -3.91 7.22 6.72
C THR A 49 -3.64 8.27 7.80
N TYR A 50 -4.67 8.66 8.54
CA TYR A 50 -4.57 9.54 9.70
C TYR A 50 -5.56 9.15 10.78
N ALA A 51 -5.44 9.80 11.94
CA ALA A 51 -6.20 9.54 13.17
C ALA A 51 -5.88 8.19 13.82
N LEU A 52 -5.82 8.18 15.16
CA LEU A 52 -5.35 7.03 15.95
C LEU A 52 -6.49 6.08 16.32
N ASP A 53 -7.65 6.62 16.72
CA ASP A 53 -8.78 5.82 17.21
C ASP A 53 -9.69 5.30 16.09
N SER A 54 -9.80 6.07 15.01
CA SER A 54 -10.56 5.73 13.81
C SER A 54 -9.71 6.11 12.62
N GLU A 55 -8.98 5.14 12.10
CA GLU A 55 -8.07 5.39 10.99
C GLU A 55 -8.88 5.81 9.75
N ILE A 56 -8.54 6.96 9.18
CA ILE A 56 -9.18 7.55 8.01
C ILE A 56 -8.14 7.67 6.89
N GLU A 57 -8.54 7.43 5.66
CA GLU A 57 -7.70 7.57 4.47
C GLU A 57 -7.30 9.03 4.27
N ALA A 58 -6.00 9.27 4.14
CA ALA A 58 -5.51 10.61 3.85
C ALA A 58 -5.98 11.05 2.45
N ALA A 59 -6.37 12.32 2.29
CA ALA A 59 -6.98 12.80 1.05
C ALA A 59 -6.08 12.65 -0.20
N PHE A 60 -4.76 12.72 -0.02
CA PHE A 60 -3.77 12.51 -1.07
C PHE A 60 -3.52 11.03 -1.40
N SER A 61 -4.15 10.11 -0.66
CA SER A 61 -3.71 8.73 -0.64
C SER A 61 -3.98 8.00 -1.97
N SER A 62 -2.94 7.55 -2.65
CA SER A 62 -3.02 6.75 -3.87
C SER A 62 -3.42 5.28 -3.69
N GLY A 63 -4.18 4.77 -4.67
CA GLY A 63 -4.54 3.36 -4.83
C GLY A 63 -5.47 3.14 -6.03
N ALA A 64 -5.30 2.05 -6.77
CA ALA A 64 -6.08 1.66 -7.96
C ALA A 64 -5.67 0.24 -8.39
N PHE A 65 -5.82 -0.09 -9.68
CA PHE A 65 -5.38 -1.36 -10.26
C PHE A 65 -4.35 -1.13 -11.35
N SER A 66 -3.30 -1.96 -11.37
CA SER A 66 -2.20 -1.86 -12.34
C SER A 66 -2.67 -2.09 -13.77
N ASN A 67 -2.21 -1.24 -14.70
CA ASN A 67 -2.41 -1.44 -16.14
C ASN A 67 -1.36 -2.39 -16.76
N TYR A 68 -0.35 -2.80 -15.99
CA TYR A 68 0.81 -3.55 -16.49
C TYR A 68 0.96 -4.94 -15.87
N PHE A 69 0.63 -5.07 -14.59
CA PHE A 69 0.80 -6.30 -13.83
C PHE A 69 -0.56 -6.91 -13.54
N VAL A 70 -0.75 -8.17 -13.94
CA VAL A 70 -1.96 -8.92 -13.63
C VAL A 70 -2.07 -9.19 -12.13
N THR A 71 -3.30 -9.38 -11.66
CA THR A 71 -3.58 -9.73 -10.26
C THR A 71 -2.84 -11.01 -9.88
N PRO A 72 -1.95 -10.96 -8.89
CA PRO A 72 -1.24 -12.15 -8.44
C PRO A 72 -2.19 -13.09 -7.65
N PRO A 73 -1.94 -14.41 -7.62
CA PRO A 73 -2.84 -15.38 -6.98
C PRO A 73 -3.20 -15.05 -5.53
N TYR A 74 -2.23 -14.54 -4.75
CA TYR A 74 -2.44 -14.17 -3.34
C TYR A 74 -3.44 -13.00 -3.16
N GLN A 75 -3.71 -12.21 -4.20
CA GLN A 75 -4.61 -11.05 -4.16
C GLN A 75 -5.93 -11.32 -4.89
N GLY A 76 -6.05 -12.44 -5.63
CA GLY A 76 -7.14 -12.70 -6.56
C GLY A 76 -8.54 -12.54 -5.96
N ASN A 77 -8.79 -13.20 -4.82
CA ASN A 77 -10.09 -13.14 -4.15
C ASN A 77 -10.43 -11.73 -3.67
N THR A 78 -9.47 -11.04 -3.06
CA THR A 78 -9.67 -9.70 -2.49
C THR A 78 -9.87 -8.65 -3.57
N THR A 79 -9.09 -8.70 -4.66
CA THR A 79 -9.26 -7.84 -5.83
C THR A 79 -10.64 -8.04 -6.46
N LYS A 80 -11.04 -9.30 -6.70
CA LYS A 80 -12.34 -9.61 -7.31
C LYS A 80 -13.50 -9.10 -6.45
N ALA A 81 -13.46 -9.33 -5.13
CA ALA A 81 -14.48 -8.85 -4.20
C ALA A 81 -14.57 -7.31 -4.18
N TYR A 82 -13.42 -6.63 -4.19
CA TYR A 82 -13.38 -5.17 -4.18
C TYR A 82 -13.88 -4.55 -5.50
N ILE A 83 -13.52 -5.13 -6.65
CA ILE A 83 -14.06 -4.70 -7.96
C ILE A 83 -15.57 -4.90 -8.03
N ALA A 84 -16.09 -6.01 -7.50
CA ALA A 84 -17.53 -6.25 -7.44
C ALA A 84 -18.25 -5.17 -6.60
N LYS A 85 -17.65 -4.73 -5.48
CA LYS A 85 -18.17 -3.64 -4.65
C LYS A 85 -18.13 -2.28 -5.35
N LEU A 86 -17.12 -2.01 -6.17
CA LEU A 86 -17.03 -0.77 -6.95
C LEU A 86 -18.17 -0.61 -7.97
N GLY A 87 -18.67 -1.73 -8.50
CA GLY A 87 -19.75 -1.73 -9.48
C GLY A 87 -19.37 -0.97 -10.75
N ASN A 88 -20.21 -0.01 -11.16
CA ASN A 88 -19.95 0.85 -12.32
C ASN A 88 -19.11 2.10 -12.00
N SER A 89 -18.76 2.32 -10.74
CA SER A 89 -17.94 3.46 -10.32
C SER A 89 -16.57 3.37 -10.99
N SER A 90 -16.14 4.45 -11.67
CA SER A 90 -14.84 4.52 -12.33
C SER A 90 -14.60 3.47 -13.42
N LYS A 91 -15.66 2.85 -13.95
CA LYS A 91 -15.56 1.90 -15.06
C LYS A 91 -14.88 2.56 -16.26
N GLY A 92 -13.94 1.86 -16.87
CA GLY A 92 -13.13 2.37 -17.99
C GLY A 92 -11.83 3.05 -17.58
N TYR A 93 -11.71 3.49 -16.32
CA TYR A 93 -10.47 4.11 -15.82
C TYR A 93 -9.42 3.08 -15.34
N PHE A 94 -9.81 1.86 -15.00
CA PHE A 94 -8.90 0.84 -14.47
C PHE A 94 -9.04 -0.52 -15.15
N THR A 95 -7.98 -1.31 -15.07
CA THR A 95 -7.93 -2.68 -15.59
C THR A 95 -8.39 -3.65 -14.52
N THR A 96 -9.51 -4.35 -14.74
CA THR A 96 -10.12 -5.27 -13.74
C THR A 96 -9.28 -6.52 -13.46
N SER A 97 -8.41 -6.92 -14.39
CA SER A 97 -7.44 -8.00 -14.21
C SER A 97 -6.12 -7.52 -13.60
N GLY A 98 -6.00 -6.23 -13.27
CA GLY A 98 -4.79 -5.61 -12.76
C GLY A 98 -4.56 -5.83 -11.27
N ARG A 99 -3.29 -5.97 -10.88
CA ARG A 99 -2.84 -6.01 -9.47
C ARG A 99 -3.34 -4.77 -8.73
N GLY A 100 -4.11 -4.98 -7.67
CA GLY A 100 -4.64 -3.92 -6.82
C GLY A 100 -3.54 -3.30 -5.97
N ASP A 101 -3.60 -1.99 -5.75
CA ASP A 101 -2.67 -1.20 -4.96
C ASP A 101 -3.46 -0.23 -4.08
N PRO A 102 -3.04 0.05 -2.82
CA PRO A 102 -1.89 -0.49 -2.06
C PRO A 102 -2.16 -1.86 -1.41
N ASP A 103 -1.23 -2.39 -0.59
CA ASP A 103 -1.45 -3.65 0.17
C ASP A 103 -1.71 -3.44 1.67
N VAL A 104 -1.10 -2.41 2.25
CA VAL A 104 -1.15 -2.09 3.70
C VAL A 104 -1.26 -0.58 3.89
N SER A 105 -1.58 -0.11 5.10
CA SER A 105 -1.64 1.31 5.45
C SER A 105 -0.78 1.66 6.67
N ALA A 106 -0.36 2.92 6.74
CA ALA A 106 0.23 3.52 7.93
C ALA A 106 0.02 5.05 7.94
N GLN A 107 0.23 5.67 9.10
CA GLN A 107 0.05 7.10 9.29
C GLN A 107 0.93 7.92 8.33
N SER A 108 0.32 8.90 7.67
CA SER A 108 0.96 9.75 6.67
C SER A 108 0.71 11.24 6.86
N VAL A 109 0.01 11.62 7.92
CA VAL A 109 -0.44 13.00 8.18
C VAL A 109 0.21 13.49 9.45
N ARG A 110 0.77 14.70 9.41
CA ARG A 110 1.50 15.31 10.54
C ARG A 110 2.64 14.43 11.06
N CYS A 111 3.45 13.91 10.14
CA CYS A 111 4.67 13.20 10.50
C CYS A 111 5.68 14.22 11.02
N LEU A 112 6.01 14.16 12.30
CA LEU A 112 7.02 15.04 12.87
C LEU A 112 8.41 14.62 12.38
N ILE A 113 9.14 15.55 11.77
CA ILE A 113 10.55 15.38 11.42
C ILE A 113 11.35 16.56 11.97
N GLU A 114 12.65 16.34 12.04
CA GLU A 114 13.63 17.41 12.22
C GLU A 114 14.42 17.56 10.92
N SER A 115 14.51 18.78 10.42
CA SER A 115 15.34 19.11 9.26
C SER A 115 16.02 20.43 9.51
N GLN A 116 17.35 20.47 9.39
CA GLN A 116 18.14 21.68 9.66
C GLN A 116 17.84 22.27 11.04
N ASP A 117 17.81 21.42 12.08
CA ASP A 117 17.51 21.79 13.49
C ASP A 117 16.11 22.41 13.71
N HIS A 118 15.20 22.25 12.75
CA HIS A 118 13.82 22.70 12.84
C HIS A 118 12.84 21.53 12.82
N LEU A 119 11.99 21.48 13.84
CA LEU A 119 10.83 20.59 13.87
C LEU A 119 9.78 21.06 12.89
N GLN A 120 9.32 20.13 12.05
CA GLN A 120 8.25 20.39 11.08
C GLN A 120 7.38 19.16 10.87
N PHE A 121 6.14 19.40 10.44
CA PHE A 121 5.20 18.36 10.10
C PHE A 121 5.17 18.14 8.58
N LEU A 122 5.44 16.90 8.17
CA LEU A 122 5.25 16.46 6.79
C LEU A 122 3.93 15.72 6.61
N TYR A 123 3.51 15.68 5.35
CA TYR A 123 2.34 14.95 4.87
C TYR A 123 2.77 14.18 3.63
N GLY A 124 2.35 12.93 3.55
CA GLY A 124 2.65 12.07 2.40
C GLY A 124 2.95 10.65 2.82
N MET A 125 2.75 9.73 1.88
CA MET A 125 3.07 8.32 2.06
C MET A 125 4.56 8.04 2.23
N SER A 126 5.40 9.01 1.89
CA SER A 126 6.81 9.02 2.26
C SER A 126 7.03 8.88 3.77
N CYS A 127 6.05 9.22 4.62
CA CYS A 127 6.09 8.86 6.03
C CYS A 127 5.58 7.43 6.31
N ALA A 128 4.49 7.03 5.65
CA ALA A 128 3.84 5.75 5.89
C ALA A 128 4.77 4.56 5.56
N ALA A 129 5.51 4.64 4.45
CA ALA A 129 6.42 3.60 4.02
C ALA A 129 7.52 3.28 5.06
N PRO A 130 8.32 4.24 5.57
CA PRO A 130 9.31 3.97 6.61
C PRO A 130 8.66 3.60 7.95
N THR A 131 7.49 4.14 8.30
CA THR A 131 6.76 3.71 9.51
C THR A 131 6.43 2.21 9.45
N PHE A 132 5.86 1.74 8.34
CA PHE A 132 5.56 0.32 8.16
C PHE A 132 6.86 -0.52 8.12
N ALA A 133 7.90 -0.05 7.44
CA ALA A 133 9.19 -0.73 7.40
C ALA A 133 9.81 -0.92 8.79
N ALA A 134 9.71 0.07 9.67
CA ALA A 134 10.17 -0.02 11.05
C ALA A 134 9.43 -1.11 11.83
N VAL A 135 8.11 -1.23 11.67
CA VAL A 135 7.33 -2.32 12.28
C VAL A 135 7.83 -3.68 11.80
N ILE A 136 8.05 -3.85 10.50
CA ILE A 136 8.52 -5.12 9.95
C ILE A 136 9.94 -5.44 10.44
N SER A 137 10.80 -4.42 10.55
CA SER A 137 12.13 -4.57 11.17
C SER A 137 12.02 -5.10 12.60
N ASN A 138 11.12 -4.53 13.41
CA ASN A 138 10.91 -4.96 14.79
C ASN A 138 10.36 -6.40 14.89
N LEU A 139 9.42 -6.77 14.01
CA LEU A 139 8.88 -8.13 13.95
C LEU A 139 9.97 -9.14 13.55
N ASN A 140 10.79 -8.79 12.55
CA ASN A 140 11.93 -9.62 12.15
C ASN A 140 12.95 -9.77 13.27
N ASN A 141 13.25 -8.69 14.01
CA ASN A 141 14.14 -8.74 15.16
C ASN A 141 13.61 -9.70 16.24
N LYS A 142 12.31 -9.62 16.55
CA LYS A 142 11.68 -10.52 17.53
C LYS A 142 11.74 -11.99 17.09
N ALA A 143 11.42 -12.28 15.83
CA ALA A 143 11.50 -13.64 15.28
C ALA A 143 12.93 -14.18 15.30
N PHE A 144 13.91 -13.33 14.96
CA PHE A 144 15.33 -13.67 15.03
C PHE A 144 15.77 -13.99 16.47
N SER A 145 15.38 -13.16 17.45
CA SER A 145 15.69 -13.40 18.87
C SER A 145 15.01 -14.67 19.41
N ALA A 146 13.88 -15.09 18.85
CA ALA A 146 13.18 -16.32 19.20
C ALA A 146 13.77 -17.58 18.51
N GLY A 147 14.82 -17.43 17.69
CA GLY A 147 15.45 -18.54 16.98
C GLY A 147 14.67 -19.04 15.75
N GLU A 148 13.67 -18.30 15.28
CA GLU A 148 12.80 -18.71 14.17
C GLU A 148 13.43 -18.60 12.77
N GLY A 149 14.73 -18.28 12.68
CA GLY A 149 15.45 -18.16 11.40
C GLY A 149 15.18 -16.86 10.63
N LYS A 150 15.69 -16.78 9.39
CA LYS A 150 15.78 -15.54 8.59
C LYS A 150 14.42 -14.87 8.33
N ALA A 151 14.46 -13.54 8.20
CA ALA A 151 13.35 -12.63 7.93
C ALA A 151 12.27 -13.20 7.01
N ARG A 152 11.02 -13.17 7.49
CA ARG A 152 9.86 -13.62 6.70
C ARG A 152 9.57 -12.57 5.63
N LEU A 153 9.61 -12.97 4.36
CA LEU A 153 9.22 -12.11 3.24
C LEU A 153 7.75 -11.70 3.44
N LEU A 154 7.47 -10.39 3.58
CA LEU A 154 6.12 -9.87 3.84
C LEU A 154 5.06 -10.34 2.86
N LYS A 155 5.47 -10.70 1.64
CA LYS A 155 4.60 -11.26 0.62
C LYS A 155 5.08 -12.66 0.25
N PRO A 156 4.25 -13.70 0.38
CA PRO A 156 2.79 -13.64 0.42
C PRO A 156 2.18 -13.65 1.84
N LEU A 157 2.87 -13.14 2.88
CA LEU A 157 2.34 -13.08 4.24
C LEU A 157 1.21 -12.05 4.47
N VAL A 158 0.92 -11.10 3.57
CA VAL A 158 -0.29 -10.24 3.70
C VAL A 158 -1.56 -10.97 3.21
N VAL A 159 -1.78 -12.19 3.72
CA VAL A 159 -3.07 -12.89 3.77
C VAL A 159 -3.17 -13.56 5.14
N PHE A 160 -3.09 -12.78 6.22
CA PHE A 160 -3.56 -13.22 7.53
C PHE A 160 -4.86 -12.48 7.85
N PRO A 161 -6.02 -13.08 7.59
CA PRO A 161 -7.22 -12.65 8.28
C PRO A 161 -7.00 -12.88 9.79
N GLY A 162 -7.01 -11.81 10.58
CA GLY A 162 -7.16 -11.90 12.04
C GLY A 162 -5.89 -11.94 12.90
N HIS A 163 -4.74 -11.43 12.44
CA HIS A 163 -3.63 -11.20 13.37
C HIS A 163 -4.01 -10.05 14.33
N PRO A 164 -3.89 -10.19 15.66
CA PRO A 164 -4.38 -9.19 16.63
C PRO A 164 -3.71 -7.81 16.52
N GLY A 165 -2.56 -7.74 15.84
CA GLY A 165 -1.89 -6.49 15.51
C GLY A 165 -2.21 -5.94 14.12
N ILE A 166 -3.14 -6.54 13.35
CA ILE A 166 -3.55 -6.09 12.01
C ILE A 166 -5.09 -5.89 11.96
N ARG A 167 -5.54 -4.63 11.97
CA ARG A 167 -6.95 -4.23 11.76
C ARG A 167 -7.34 -4.24 10.27
N ARG A 168 -8.63 -4.36 10.00
CA ARG A 168 -9.19 -4.31 8.64
C ARG A 168 -9.67 -2.91 8.32
N TYR A 169 -9.13 -2.27 7.28
CA TYR A 169 -9.60 -0.97 6.82
C TYR A 169 -10.98 -1.11 6.16
N HIS A 170 -11.97 -0.31 6.58
CA HIS A 170 -13.37 -0.44 6.12
C HIS A 170 -13.77 0.53 4.99
N SER A 171 -12.95 1.49 4.60
CA SER A 171 -13.34 2.53 3.63
C SER A 171 -12.90 2.26 2.18
N GLY A 172 -13.17 1.04 1.69
CA GLY A 172 -13.20 0.83 0.24
C GLY A 172 -11.84 0.88 -0.46
N THR A 173 -10.80 0.25 0.08
CA THR A 173 -9.70 -0.29 -0.74
C THR A 173 -9.17 -1.56 -0.10
N VAL A 174 -8.49 -2.41 -0.87
CA VAL A 174 -7.84 -3.62 -0.36
C VAL A 174 -6.63 -3.21 0.47
N SER A 175 -6.80 -2.97 1.76
CA SER A 175 -5.68 -2.65 2.63
C SER A 175 -5.89 -3.24 4.03
N TRP A 176 -4.81 -3.82 4.57
CA TRP A 176 -4.74 -4.30 5.94
C TRP A 176 -3.91 -3.30 6.77
N VAL A 177 -4.46 -2.91 7.91
CA VAL A 177 -3.96 -1.89 8.83
C VAL A 177 -3.22 -2.59 9.97
N LEU A 178 -2.14 -2.06 10.54
CA LEU A 178 -1.64 -2.57 11.83
C LEU A 178 -2.32 -1.82 12.99
N GLY A 179 -2.82 -2.57 13.99
CA GLY A 179 -3.49 -2.06 15.17
C GLY A 179 -2.81 -2.38 16.47
#